data_AF-A0A2Z3KNN1-F1
#
_entry.id   AF-A0A2Z3KNN1-F1
#
_cell.length_a   1.000
_cell.length_b   1.000
_cell.length_c   1.000
_cell.angle_alpha   90.00
_cell.angle_beta   90.00
_cell.angle_gamma   90.00
#
_symmetry.space_group_name_H-M   'P 1'
#
loop_
_entity.id
_entity.type
_entity.pdbx_description
1 polymer ?
#
loop_
_entity_poly.entity_id
_entity_poly.type
_entity_poly.pdbx_seq_one_letter_code
_entity_poly.pdbx_strand_id
1 'polypeptide(L)' 'MVLEMTYKEDLERSKSILDIQQAYERECHRRFLVLQEMFPDDSARMMLSEHLTIWLAAEKVAVGKFGISDRHWIQEKI' A
#
# COMPACT_ATOMS: atom_id res chain seq x y z
N MET A 1 14.36 -8.70 -2.70
CA MET A 1 13.56 -9.95 -2.68
C MET A 1 12.82 -10.17 -1.36
N VAL A 2 13.44 -10.00 -0.18
CA VAL A 2 12.75 -10.20 1.12
C VAL A 2 11.64 -9.14 1.40
N LEU A 3 11.74 -7.96 0.80
CA LEU A 3 10.93 -6.78 1.15
C LEU A 3 9.55 -6.68 0.44
N GLU A 4 9.38 -7.31 -0.72
CA GLU A 4 8.08 -7.43 -1.41
C GLU A 4 7.27 -8.61 -0.87
N MET A 5 7.95 -9.62 -0.32
CA MET A 5 7.31 -10.80 0.26
C MET A 5 6.43 -10.41 1.45
N THR A 6 6.87 -9.48 2.30
CA THR A 6 6.13 -9.07 3.51
C THR A 6 4.78 -8.42 3.19
N TYR A 7 4.73 -7.52 2.20
CA TYR A 7 3.48 -6.83 1.86
C TYR A 7 2.46 -7.76 1.23
N LYS A 8 2.90 -8.61 0.30
CA LYS A 8 2.03 -9.60 -0.34
C LYS A 8 1.48 -10.61 0.67
N GLU A 9 2.32 -11.08 1.60
CA GLU A 9 1.88 -11.98 2.67
C GLU A 9 0.88 -11.32 3.63
N ASP A 10 1.08 -10.04 3.98
CA ASP A 10 0.14 -9.26 4.79
C ASP A 10 -1.23 -9.15 4.10
N LEU A 11 -1.25 -8.88 2.80
CA LEU A 11 -2.48 -8.83 2.00
C LEU A 11 -3.16 -10.21 1.92
N GLU A 12 -2.39 -11.28 1.71
CA GLU A 12 -2.91 -12.65 1.66
C GLU A 12 -3.47 -13.13 3.00
N ARG A 13 -2.93 -12.64 4.13
CA ARG A 13 -3.42 -12.96 5.48
C ARG A 13 -4.56 -12.07 5.96
N SER A 14 -4.81 -10.95 5.28
CA SER A 14 -5.88 -10.01 5.62
C SER A 14 -7.25 -10.70 5.63
N LYS A 15 -8.01 -10.47 6.71
CA LYS A 15 -9.35 -11.03 6.95
C LYS A 15 -10.45 -9.99 6.81
N SER A 16 -10.08 -8.72 6.73
CA SER A 16 -10.98 -7.58 6.54
C SER A 16 -10.38 -6.54 5.60
N ILE A 17 -11.20 -5.61 5.11
CA ILE A 17 -10.72 -4.44 4.37
C ILE A 17 -9.80 -3.56 5.23
N LEU A 18 -10.08 -3.48 6.54
CA LEU A 18 -9.24 -2.72 7.48
C LEU A 18 -7.81 -3.28 7.54
N ASP A 19 -7.65 -4.61 7.53
CA ASP A 19 -6.31 -5.23 7.50
C ASP A 19 -5.56 -4.85 6.22
N ILE A 20 -6.25 -4.82 5.08
CA ILE A 20 -5.69 -4.42 3.78
C ILE A 20 -5.27 -2.94 3.81
N GLN A 21 -6.08 -2.06 4.38
CA GLN A 21 -5.75 -0.64 4.55
C GLN A 21 -4.52 -0.45 5.41
N GLN A 22 -4.47 -1.10 6.56
CA GLN A 22 -3.31 -1.01 7.45
C GLN A 22 -2.04 -1.56 6.80
N ALA A 23 -2.14 -2.66 6.04
CA ALA A 23 -1.02 -3.19 5.29
C ALA A 23 -0.54 -2.20 4.22
N TYR A 24 -1.47 -1.58 3.48
CA TYR A 24 -1.17 -0.54 2.51
C TYR A 24 -0.45 0.66 3.14
N GLU A 25 -0.95 1.19 4.25
CA GLU A 25 -0.34 2.34 4.94
C GLU A 25 1.06 2.04 5.45
N ARG A 26 1.25 0.87 6.08
CA ARG A 26 2.57 0.42 6.55
C ARG A 26 3.55 0.33 5.40
N GLU A 27 3.13 -0.24 4.27
CA GLU A 27 4.00 -0.39 3.11
C GLU A 27 4.34 0.96 2.48
N CYS A 28 3.37 1.87 2.36
CA CYS A 28 3.62 3.23 1.88
C CYS A 28 4.63 3.97 2.77
N HIS A 29 4.46 3.92 4.09
CA HIS A 29 5.37 4.56 5.03
C HIS A 29 6.78 3.95 4.95
N ARG A 30 6.87 2.63 4.91
CA ARG A 30 8.14 1.91 4.77
C ARG A 30 8.86 2.29 3.49
N ARG A 31 8.15 2.34 2.36
CA ARG A 31 8.72 2.68 1.06
C ARG A 31 9.19 4.14 1.01
N PHE A 32 8.43 5.04 1.65
CA PHE A 32 8.81 6.43 1.80
C PHE A 32 10.13 6.59 2.58
N LEU A 33 10.30 5.88 3.69
CA LEU A 33 11.55 5.91 4.46
C LEU A 33 12.75 5.43 3.63
N VAL A 34 12.60 4.32 2.90
CA VAL A 34 13.66 3.81 2.01
C VAL A 34 13.99 4.82 0.90
N LEU A 35 12.98 5.46 0.32
CA LEU A 35 13.19 6.51 -0.68
C LEU A 35 13.85 7.76 -0.09
N GLN A 36 13.52 8.15 1.14
CA GLN A 36 14.19 9.27 1.81
C GLN A 36 15.68 8.98 2.06
N GLU A 37 16.03 7.74 2.42
CA GLU A 37 17.43 7.36 2.63
C GLU A 37 18.23 7.37 1.32
N MET A 38 17.63 6.92 0.22
CA MET A 38 18.32 6.82 -1.08
C MET A 38 18.29 8.11 -1.89
N PHE A 39 17.18 8.85 -1.82
CA PHE A 39 16.85 10.00 -2.66
C PHE A 39 16.18 11.10 -1.82
N PRO A 40 16.88 11.70 -0.84
CA PRO A 40 16.27 12.64 0.11
C PRO A 40 15.53 13.79 -0.58
N ASP A 41 16.11 14.35 -1.64
CA ASP A 41 15.55 15.51 -2.37
C ASP A 41 14.40 15.16 -3.32
N ASP A 42 14.29 13.91 -3.74
CA ASP A 42 13.33 13.43 -4.75
C ASP A 42 12.28 12.46 -4.20
N SER A 43 12.45 12.04 -2.94
CA SER A 43 11.65 11.02 -2.26
C SER A 43 10.15 11.24 -2.38
N ALA A 44 9.67 12.47 -2.19
CA ALA A 44 8.25 12.80 -2.29
C ALA A 44 7.68 12.57 -3.70
N ARG A 45 8.44 12.93 -4.75
CA ARG A 45 8.04 12.72 -6.15
C ARG A 45 8.04 11.23 -6.49
N MET A 46 9.07 10.50 -6.08
CA MET A 46 9.18 9.06 -6.32
C MET A 46 8.09 8.27 -5.59
N MET A 47 7.65 8.76 -4.42
CA MET A 47 6.61 8.13 -3.63
C MET A 47 5.25 8.09 -4.33
N LEU A 48 4.96 9.02 -5.25
CA LEU A 48 3.72 8.99 -6.04
C LEU A 48 3.62 7.71 -6.91
N SER A 49 4.74 7.32 -7.53
CA SER A 49 4.79 6.12 -8.38
C SER A 49 4.71 4.84 -7.54
N GLU A 50 5.35 4.83 -6.39
CA GLU A 50 5.29 3.72 -5.44
C GLU A 50 3.88 3.56 -4.86
N HIS A 51 3.22 4.67 -4.48
CA HIS A 51 1.85 4.66 -3.96
C HIS A 51 0.88 3.97 -4.91
N LEU A 52 0.96 4.28 -6.22
CA LEU A 52 0.10 3.66 -7.21
C LEU A 52 0.28 2.14 -7.26
N THR A 53 1.52 1.68 -7.19
CA THR A 53 1.85 0.25 -7.24
C THR A 53 1.33 -0.48 -6.00
N ILE A 54 1.55 0.10 -4.82
CA ILE A 54 1.09 -0.44 -3.54
C ILE A 54 -0.45 -0.46 -3.52
N TRP A 55 -1.09 0.63 -3.97
CA TRP A 55 -2.55 0.73 -4.04
C TRP A 55 -3.18 -0.32 -4.96
N LEU A 56 -2.66 -0.50 -6.18
CA LEU A 56 -3.20 -1.50 -7.12
C LEU A 56 -3.11 -2.92 -6.57
N ALA A 57 -2.06 -3.26 -5.83
CA ALA A 57 -1.92 -4.55 -5.17
C ALA A 57 -2.99 -4.73 -4.08
N ALA A 58 -3.18 -3.72 -3.24
CA ALA A 58 -4.21 -3.73 -2.20
C ALA A 58 -5.63 -3.84 -2.78
N GLU A 59 -5.93 -3.05 -3.81
CA GLU A 59 -7.20 -3.00 -4.51
C GLU A 59 -7.56 -4.36 -5.12
N LYS A 60 -6.60 -4.99 -5.80
CA LYS A 60 -6.78 -6.32 -6.39
C LYS A 60 -7.17 -7.35 -5.34
N VAL A 61 -6.57 -7.29 -4.16
CA VAL A 61 -6.86 -8.23 -3.06
C VAL A 61 -8.20 -7.89 -2.40
N ALA A 62 -8.53 -6.61 -2.20
CA ALA A 62 -9.81 -6.19 -1.64
C ALA A 62 -10.98 -6.66 -2.51
N VAL A 63 -10.95 -6.33 -3.81
CA VAL A 63 -11.96 -6.78 -4.77
C VAL A 63 -11.98 -8.30 -4.88
N GLY A 64 -10.82 -8.95 -4.93
CA GLY A 64 -10.72 -10.40 -5.08
C GLY A 64 -11.26 -11.20 -3.87
N LYS A 65 -11.07 -10.71 -2.65
CA LYS A 65 -11.50 -11.40 -1.42
C LYS A 65 -12.90 -11.02 -0.96
N PHE A 66 -13.26 -9.75 -1.11
CA PHE A 66 -14.45 -9.19 -0.47
C PHE A 66 -15.50 -8.71 -1.48
N GLY A 67 -15.19 -8.72 -2.78
CA GLY A 67 -16.10 -8.26 -3.84
C GLY A 67 -16.32 -6.75 -3.84
N ILE A 68 -15.65 -6.03 -2.93
CA ILE A 68 -15.67 -4.58 -2.79
C ILE A 68 -14.25 -4.11 -2.51
N SER A 69 -13.87 -2.98 -3.09
CA SER A 69 -12.97 -2.06 -2.44
C SER A 69 -13.85 -1.02 -1.76
N ASP A 70 -13.72 -0.91 -0.44
CA ASP A 70 -14.49 0.09 0.27
C ASP A 70 -14.07 1.46 -0.30
N ARG A 71 -14.99 2.22 -0.91
CA ARG A 71 -14.65 3.52 -1.54
C ARG A 71 -14.09 4.54 -0.53
N HIS A 72 -14.12 4.21 0.76
CA HIS A 72 -13.51 4.96 1.85
C HIS A 72 -12.03 5.32 1.63
N TRP A 73 -11.29 4.59 0.80
CA TRP A 73 -9.87 4.88 0.51
C TRP A 73 -9.66 6.28 -0.12
N ILE A 74 -10.68 6.82 -0.78
CA ILE A 74 -10.65 8.11 -1.48
C ILE A 74 -11.33 9.22 -0.69
N GLN A 75 -12.28 8.90 0.21
CA GLN A 75 -13.14 9.89 0.84
C GLN A 75 -12.58 10.51 2.14
N GLU A 76 -11.63 9.88 2.83
CA GLU A 76 -11.06 10.49 4.05
C GLU A 76 -9.89 11.46 3.79
N LYS A 77 -9.46 11.65 2.53
CA LYS A 77 -8.27 12.45 2.20
C LYS A 77 -8.51 13.57 1.17
N ILE A 78 -9.77 13.88 0.82
CA ILE A 78 -10.16 15.05 0.01
C ILE A 78 -10.88 16.06 0.88
#